data_AF-A0A1F7R9X2-F1
#
_entry.id   AF-A0A1F7R9X2-F1
#
_cell.length_a   1.000
_cell.length_b   1.000
_cell.length_c   1.000
_cell.angle_alpha   90.00
_cell.angle_beta   90.00
_cell.angle_gamma   90.00
#
_symmetry.space_group_name_H-M   'P 1'
#
loop_
_entity.id
_entity.type
_entity.pdbx_description
1 polymer ?
#
loop_
_entity_poly.entity_id
_entity_poly.type
_entity_poly.pdbx_seq_one_letter_code
_entity_poly.pdbx_strand_id
1 'polypeptide(L)'
;MNTGGLILVVGSLAAATAAFIWVAMRLGKGGSSRGKDGLPDVQLDKAATVDVEHIFNDEFREELRNRGRLHFEKVIGENAMFLQQDLRQTTAQLNDYMKAEITKTLQEEFKKYEQSITDAKQLALESIEKTITTIEQQRVFLQKQLQAQYEDQKNQAIARFEKEMAGIINHYVLRAIGNEIDLTDQLDYILAELEANKKAIIEDLKSGI
;
A
#
# COMPACT_ATOMS: atom_id res chain seq x y z
N MET A 1 10.50 -28.61 -45.35
CA MET A 1 9.63 -29.72 -45.80
C MET A 1 10.20 -30.26 -47.10
N ASN A 2 10.67 -31.52 -47.10
CA ASN A 2 11.32 -32.12 -48.28
C ASN A 2 10.32 -32.29 -49.42
N THR A 3 10.67 -31.76 -50.59
CA THR A 3 9.91 -31.85 -51.85
C THR A 3 9.51 -33.29 -52.20
N GLY A 4 10.33 -34.29 -51.83
CA GLY A 4 10.01 -35.71 -52.00
C GLY A 4 8.80 -36.21 -51.19
N GLY A 5 8.54 -35.64 -50.00
CA GLY A 5 7.38 -36.02 -49.19
C GLY A 5 6.07 -35.51 -49.77
N LEU A 6 6.10 -34.35 -50.42
CA LEU A 6 4.93 -33.73 -51.04
C LEU A 6 4.49 -34.50 -52.30
N ILE A 7 5.45 -35.00 -53.08
CA ILE A 7 5.18 -35.85 -54.26
C ILE A 7 4.51 -37.17 -53.85
N LEU A 8 4.93 -37.79 -52.73
CA LEU A 8 4.32 -39.02 -52.25
C LEU A 8 2.86 -38.84 -51.81
N VAL A 9 2.57 -37.75 -51.09
CA VAL A 9 1.21 -37.46 -50.62
C VAL A 9 0.29 -37.16 -51.81
N VAL A 10 0.72 -36.31 -52.75
CA VAL A 10 -0.05 -36.00 -53.96
C VAL A 10 -0.24 -37.24 -54.84
N GLY A 11 0.79 -38.07 -54.97
CA GLY A 11 0.71 -39.34 -55.70
C GLY A 11 -0.29 -40.32 -55.10
N SER A 12 -0.30 -40.48 -53.77
CA SER A 12 -1.25 -41.37 -53.08
C SER A 12 -2.70 -40.88 -53.21
N LEU A 13 -2.92 -39.56 -53.18
CA LEU A 13 -4.25 -38.96 -53.31
C LEU A 13 -4.81 -39.17 -54.72
N ALA A 14 -3.96 -38.98 -55.74
CA ALA A 14 -4.33 -39.20 -57.15
C ALA A 14 -4.62 -40.68 -57.45
N ALA A 15 -3.88 -41.61 -56.84
CA ALA A 15 -4.15 -43.05 -56.99
C ALA A 15 -5.48 -43.46 -56.35
N ALA A 16 -5.80 -42.90 -55.17
CA ALA A 16 -7.07 -43.19 -54.48
C ALA A 16 -8.29 -42.67 -55.27
N THR A 17 -8.21 -41.47 -55.86
CA THR A 17 -9.29 -40.93 -56.69
C THR A 17 -9.47 -41.70 -57.99
N ALA A 18 -8.38 -42.12 -58.64
CA ALA A 18 -8.44 -42.96 -59.84
C ALA A 18 -9.09 -44.33 -59.55
N ALA A 19 -8.76 -44.95 -58.40
CA ALA A 19 -9.38 -46.20 -57.97
C ALA A 19 -10.89 -46.05 -57.74
N PHE A 20 -11.32 -44.95 -57.10
CA PHE A 20 -12.74 -44.67 -56.88
C PHE A 20 -13.51 -44.48 -58.19
N ILE A 21 -12.95 -43.73 -59.14
CA ILE A 21 -13.56 -43.50 -60.46
C ILE A 21 -13.66 -44.81 -61.24
N TRP A 22 -12.64 -45.67 -61.16
CA TRP A 22 -12.65 -46.98 -61.82
C TRP A 22 -13.72 -47.91 -61.24
N VAL A 23 -13.90 -47.94 -59.91
CA VAL A 23 -14.96 -48.71 -59.26
C VAL A 23 -16.33 -48.16 -59.63
N ALA A 24 -16.53 -46.84 -59.62
CA ALA A 24 -17.79 -46.22 -60.02
C ALA A 24 -18.17 -46.52 -61.47
N MET A 25 -17.20 -46.47 -62.41
CA MET A 25 -17.45 -46.84 -63.81
C MET A 25 -17.72 -48.33 -63.99
N ARG A 26 -17.11 -49.20 -63.17
CA ARG A 26 -17.34 -50.64 -63.25
C ARG A 26 -18.70 -51.05 -62.69
N LEU A 27 -19.18 -50.39 -61.64
CA LEU A 27 -20.52 -50.63 -61.09
C LEU A 27 -21.64 -49.99 -61.94
N GLY A 28 -21.37 -48.91 -62.67
CA GLY A 28 -22.37 -48.24 -63.53
C GLY A 28 -22.71 -48.97 -64.83
N LYS A 29 -22.05 -50.08 -65.16
CA LYS A 29 -22.19 -50.80 -66.45
C LYS A 29 -22.95 -52.13 -66.38
N GLY A 30 -23.84 -52.27 -65.39
CA GLY A 30 -24.74 -53.41 -65.22
C GLY A 30 -26.18 -52.97 -64.98
N GLY A 31 -26.89 -52.55 -66.03
CA GLY A 31 -28.29 -52.14 -65.95
C GLY A 31 -28.88 -51.95 -67.34
N SER A 32 -29.28 -53.07 -67.95
CA SER A 32 -29.85 -53.15 -69.30
C SER A 32 -31.19 -52.43 -69.43
N SER A 33 -31.27 -51.63 -70.49
CA SER A 33 -32.49 -51.18 -71.17
C SER A 33 -33.55 -52.28 -71.37
N ARG A 34 -34.80 -51.97 -70.98
CA ARG A 34 -36.10 -52.41 -71.54
C ARG A 34 -37.11 -51.44 -70.92
N GLY A 35 -37.83 -50.60 -71.62
CA GLY A 35 -38.64 -50.82 -72.81
C GLY A 35 -39.98 -50.18 -72.48
N LYS A 36 -40.36 -49.14 -73.23
CA LYS A 36 -41.66 -48.47 -73.14
C LYS A 36 -42.79 -49.50 -73.23
N ASP A 37 -43.80 -49.39 -72.36
CA ASP A 37 -45.22 -49.49 -72.73
C ASP A 37 -46.09 -49.04 -71.54
N GLY A 38 -47.19 -48.36 -71.85
CA GLY A 38 -48.01 -47.62 -70.89
C GLY A 38 -48.97 -48.46 -70.04
N LEU A 39 -49.57 -47.75 -69.06
CA LEU A 39 -50.68 -48.10 -68.12
C LEU A 39 -50.21 -48.58 -66.71
N PRO A 40 -50.95 -48.28 -65.61
CA PRO A 40 -51.43 -47.00 -65.09
C PRO A 40 -50.70 -46.62 -63.77
N ASP A 41 -50.28 -45.36 -63.67
CA ASP A 41 -49.50 -44.72 -62.58
C ASP A 41 -50.12 -44.77 -61.16
N VAL A 42 -51.33 -45.31 -61.01
CA VAL A 42 -52.15 -45.17 -59.79
C VAL A 42 -51.97 -46.32 -58.79
N GLN A 43 -51.34 -47.44 -59.18
CA GLN A 43 -51.18 -48.60 -58.29
C GLN A 43 -49.81 -48.70 -57.60
N LEU A 44 -48.72 -48.25 -58.25
CA LEU A 44 -47.40 -48.19 -57.59
C LEU A 44 -47.36 -47.10 -56.52
N ASP A 45 -47.99 -45.96 -56.77
CA ASP A 45 -48.01 -44.84 -55.83
C ASP A 45 -48.79 -45.22 -54.56
N LYS A 46 -49.92 -45.93 -54.70
CA LYS A 46 -50.69 -46.46 -53.56
C LYS A 46 -49.96 -47.56 -52.79
N ALA A 47 -49.25 -48.45 -53.48
CA ALA A 47 -48.46 -49.48 -52.82
C ALA A 47 -47.27 -48.88 -52.05
N ALA A 48 -46.61 -47.86 -52.62
CA ALA A 48 -45.54 -47.12 -51.96
C ALA A 48 -46.04 -46.30 -50.76
N THR A 49 -47.22 -45.66 -50.84
CA THR A 49 -47.77 -44.93 -49.69
C THR A 49 -48.16 -45.87 -48.55
N VAL A 50 -48.73 -47.05 -48.84
CA VAL A 50 -49.11 -48.04 -47.82
C VAL A 50 -47.89 -48.66 -47.14
N ASP A 51 -46.81 -48.92 -47.89
CA ASP A 51 -45.55 -49.43 -47.33
C ASP A 51 -44.85 -48.36 -46.47
N VAL A 52 -44.86 -47.09 -46.87
CA VAL A 52 -44.33 -45.99 -46.07
C VAL A 52 -45.13 -45.79 -44.78
N GLU A 53 -46.46 -45.96 -44.82
CA GLU A 53 -47.32 -45.89 -43.64
C GLU A 53 -47.06 -47.04 -42.65
N HIS A 54 -46.70 -48.22 -43.15
CA HIS A 54 -46.26 -49.38 -42.35
C HIS A 54 -44.81 -49.23 -41.81
N ILE A 55 -43.88 -48.70 -42.61
CA ILE A 55 -42.48 -48.46 -42.19
C ILE A 55 -42.42 -47.40 -41.07
N PHE A 56 -43.36 -46.45 -41.05
CA PHE A 56 -43.58 -45.51 -39.95
C PHE A 56 -44.81 -45.84 -39.10
N ASN A 57 -45.00 -47.14 -38.82
CA ASN A 57 -45.94 -47.66 -37.82
C ASN A 57 -45.86 -46.85 -36.51
N ASP A 58 -47.01 -46.66 -35.84
CA ASP A 58 -47.12 -46.04 -34.52
C ASP A 58 -46.13 -46.62 -33.49
N GLU A 59 -45.77 -47.91 -33.59
CA GLU A 59 -44.72 -48.56 -32.80
C GLU A 59 -43.32 -47.98 -33.03
N PHE A 60 -42.95 -47.69 -34.28
CA PHE A 60 -41.67 -47.03 -34.59
C PHE A 60 -41.67 -45.57 -34.09
N ARG A 61 -42.82 -44.88 -34.16
CA ARG A 61 -42.97 -43.53 -33.61
C ARG A 61 -42.88 -43.55 -32.08
N GLU A 62 -43.45 -44.55 -31.43
CA GLU A 62 -43.33 -44.74 -29.98
C GLU A 62 -41.90 -45.11 -29.57
N GLU A 63 -41.19 -45.96 -30.32
CA GLU A 63 -39.79 -46.28 -30.04
C GLU A 63 -38.88 -45.06 -30.28
N LEU A 64 -39.10 -44.29 -31.34
CA LEU A 64 -38.38 -43.04 -31.57
C LEU A 64 -38.66 -42.02 -30.45
N ARG A 65 -39.90 -41.93 -29.97
CA ARG A 65 -40.27 -41.06 -28.85
C ARG A 65 -39.62 -41.52 -27.55
N ASN A 66 -39.61 -42.83 -27.28
CA ASN A 66 -39.00 -43.41 -26.08
C ASN A 66 -37.48 -43.28 -26.11
N ARG A 67 -36.84 -43.55 -27.25
CA ARG A 67 -35.40 -43.37 -27.47
C ARG A 67 -35.00 -41.90 -27.42
N GLY A 68 -35.83 -41.03 -27.98
CA GLY A 68 -35.69 -39.57 -27.87
C GLY A 68 -35.74 -39.12 -26.42
N ARG A 69 -36.75 -39.56 -25.64
CA ARG A 69 -36.87 -39.26 -24.20
C ARG A 69 -35.65 -39.76 -23.42
N LEU A 70 -35.22 -41.01 -23.64
CA LEU A 70 -34.03 -41.58 -23.00
C LEU A 70 -32.76 -40.80 -23.36
N HIS A 71 -32.57 -40.43 -24.62
CA HIS A 71 -31.44 -39.61 -25.05
C HIS A 71 -31.48 -38.21 -24.42
N PHE A 72 -32.64 -37.55 -24.36
CA PHE A 72 -32.78 -36.25 -23.72
C PHE A 72 -32.51 -36.33 -22.22
N GLU A 73 -33.05 -37.33 -21.53
CA GLU A 73 -32.82 -37.54 -20.10
C GLU A 73 -31.33 -37.79 -19.82
N LYS A 74 -30.68 -38.62 -20.63
CA LYS A 74 -29.24 -38.85 -20.56
C LYS A 74 -28.43 -37.56 -20.78
N VAL A 75 -28.74 -36.81 -21.83
CA VAL A 75 -28.02 -35.56 -22.17
C VAL A 75 -28.25 -34.49 -21.09
N ILE A 76 -29.45 -34.37 -20.54
CA ILE A 76 -29.74 -33.44 -19.43
C ILE A 76 -28.96 -33.86 -18.18
N GLY A 77 -28.94 -35.16 -17.85
CA GLY A 77 -28.17 -35.67 -16.71
C GLY A 77 -26.66 -35.44 -16.86
N GLU A 78 -26.11 -35.72 -18.03
CA GLU A 78 -24.70 -35.48 -18.35
C GLU A 78 -24.35 -33.98 -18.28
N ASN A 79 -25.18 -33.11 -18.87
CA ASN A 79 -24.95 -31.67 -18.84
C ASN A 79 -25.09 -31.08 -17.42
N ALA A 80 -26.05 -31.56 -16.62
CA ALA A 80 -26.19 -31.15 -15.23
C ALA A 80 -24.97 -31.58 -14.40
N MET A 81 -24.44 -32.78 -14.66
CA MET A 81 -23.22 -33.27 -14.02
C MET A 81 -22.01 -32.42 -14.40
N PHE A 82 -21.83 -32.08 -15.69
CA PHE A 82 -20.74 -31.19 -16.13
C PHE A 82 -20.86 -29.80 -15.52
N LEU A 83 -22.06 -29.20 -15.52
CA LEU A 83 -22.27 -27.90 -14.90
C LEU A 83 -21.94 -27.94 -13.41
N GLN A 84 -22.36 -28.98 -12.69
CA GLN A 84 -22.06 -29.12 -11.27
C GLN A 84 -20.55 -29.28 -11.03
N GLN A 85 -19.87 -30.04 -11.88
CA GLN A 85 -18.42 -30.19 -11.83
C GLN A 85 -17.72 -28.84 -12.08
N ASP A 86 -18.11 -28.12 -13.11
CA ASP A 86 -17.54 -26.82 -13.47
C ASP A 86 -17.77 -25.78 -12.38
N LEU A 87 -18.98 -25.75 -11.79
CA LEU A 87 -19.26 -24.87 -10.65
C LEU A 87 -18.39 -25.21 -9.44
N ARG A 88 -18.19 -26.50 -9.14
CA ARG A 88 -17.28 -26.92 -8.06
C ARG A 88 -15.84 -26.53 -8.34
N GLN A 89 -15.35 -26.75 -9.56
CA GLN A 89 -14.00 -26.37 -9.96
C GLN A 89 -13.81 -24.85 -9.90
N THR A 90 -14.75 -24.09 -10.45
CA THR A 90 -14.74 -22.62 -10.41
C THR A 90 -14.78 -22.10 -8.99
N THR A 91 -15.60 -22.71 -8.11
CA THR A 91 -15.67 -22.33 -6.69
C THR A 91 -14.33 -22.58 -5.98
N ALA A 92 -13.67 -23.72 -6.25
CA ALA A 92 -12.36 -24.02 -5.68
C ALA A 92 -11.29 -23.05 -6.17
N GLN A 93 -11.23 -22.79 -7.47
CA GLN A 93 -10.29 -21.84 -8.08
C GLN A 93 -10.50 -20.42 -7.55
N LEU A 94 -11.77 -19.98 -7.43
CA LEU A 94 -12.10 -18.67 -6.89
C LEU A 94 -11.66 -18.56 -5.43
N ASN A 95 -11.89 -19.59 -4.61
CA ASN A 95 -11.46 -19.61 -3.23
C ASN A 95 -9.92 -19.53 -3.09
N ASP A 96 -9.19 -20.28 -3.90
CA ASP A 96 -7.72 -20.26 -3.89
C ASP A 96 -7.18 -18.91 -4.38
N TYR A 97 -7.77 -18.36 -5.44
CA TYR A 97 -7.45 -17.01 -5.94
C TYR A 97 -7.71 -15.95 -4.87
N MET A 98 -8.89 -15.96 -4.24
CA MET A 98 -9.23 -15.02 -3.18
C MET A 98 -8.27 -15.11 -2.00
N LYS A 99 -7.92 -16.31 -1.55
CA LYS A 99 -6.94 -16.49 -0.47
C LYS A 99 -5.57 -15.93 -0.84
N ALA A 100 -5.11 -16.21 -2.05
CA ALA A 100 -3.83 -15.71 -2.53
C ALA A 100 -3.82 -14.18 -2.63
N GLU A 101 -4.87 -13.60 -3.22
CA GLU A 101 -4.98 -12.15 -3.39
C GLU A 101 -5.12 -11.44 -2.04
N ILE A 102 -5.98 -11.92 -1.14
CA ILE A 102 -6.11 -11.38 0.21
C ILE A 102 -4.77 -11.43 0.95
N THR A 103 -4.05 -12.56 0.87
CA THR A 103 -2.74 -12.70 1.53
C THR A 103 -1.74 -11.70 0.97
N LYS A 104 -1.69 -11.56 -0.36
CA LYS A 104 -0.80 -10.62 -1.04
C LYS A 104 -1.12 -9.17 -0.67
N THR A 105 -2.38 -8.76 -0.76
CA THR A 105 -2.81 -7.41 -0.38
C THR A 105 -2.51 -7.12 1.09
N LEU A 106 -2.79 -8.07 1.99
CA LEU A 106 -2.45 -7.91 3.41
C LEU A 106 -0.95 -7.75 3.62
N GLN A 107 -0.11 -8.56 2.96
CA GLN A 107 1.35 -8.43 3.05
C GLN A 107 1.84 -7.06 2.54
N GLU A 108 1.29 -6.59 1.43
CA GLU A 108 1.63 -5.27 0.88
C GLU A 108 1.22 -4.14 1.83
N GLU A 109 0.02 -4.19 2.40
CA GLU A 109 -0.45 -3.20 3.37
C GLU A 109 0.33 -3.27 4.68
N PHE A 110 0.65 -4.45 5.20
CA PHE A 110 1.51 -4.58 6.39
C PHE A 110 2.89 -3.99 6.17
N LYS A 111 3.48 -4.18 4.98
CA LYS A 111 4.77 -3.58 4.63
C LYS A 111 4.69 -2.06 4.59
N LYS A 112 3.62 -1.49 4.03
CA LYS A 112 3.38 -0.03 4.05
C LYS A 112 3.20 0.48 5.47
N TYR A 113 2.46 -0.25 6.31
CA TYR A 113 2.29 0.12 7.72
C TYR A 113 3.60 0.06 8.49
N GLU A 114 4.41 -0.98 8.32
CA GLU A 114 5.73 -1.10 8.94
C GLU A 114 6.64 0.07 8.55
N GLN A 115 6.66 0.43 7.26
CA GLN A 115 7.39 1.59 6.77
C GLN A 115 6.87 2.88 7.40
N SER A 116 5.55 3.10 7.42
CA SER A 116 4.93 4.30 8.00
C SER A 116 5.23 4.44 9.50
N ILE A 117 5.23 3.33 10.25
CA ILE A 117 5.60 3.32 11.68
C ILE A 117 7.08 3.65 11.86
N THR A 118 7.94 3.10 10.99
CA THR A 118 9.38 3.39 11.02
C THR A 118 9.67 4.85 10.72
N ASP A 119 9.01 5.42 9.72
CA ASP A 119 9.14 6.84 9.35
C ASP A 119 8.62 7.74 10.48
N ALA A 120 7.47 7.41 11.07
CA ALA A 120 6.92 8.15 12.21
C ALA A 120 7.84 8.09 13.44
N LYS A 121 8.45 6.92 13.71
CA LYS A 121 9.44 6.77 14.78
C LYS A 121 10.68 7.64 14.51
N GLN A 122 11.17 7.65 13.28
CA GLN A 122 12.32 8.47 12.90
C GLN A 122 12.02 9.97 13.06
N LEU A 123 10.85 10.42 12.61
CA LEU A 123 10.40 11.80 12.76
C LEU A 123 10.27 12.19 14.24
N ALA A 124 9.75 11.29 15.09
CA ALA A 124 9.67 11.52 16.52
C ALA A 124 11.06 11.65 17.17
N LEU A 125 12.02 10.79 16.78
CA LEU A 125 13.40 10.88 17.26
C LEU A 125 14.06 12.21 16.85
N GLU A 126 13.91 12.61 15.59
CA GLU A 126 14.44 13.89 15.09
C GLU A 126 13.79 15.07 15.81
N SER A 127 12.48 15.02 16.06
CA SER A 127 11.77 16.05 16.80
C SER A 127 12.27 16.16 18.24
N ILE A 128 12.48 15.03 18.92
CA ILE A 128 13.04 14.99 20.29
C ILE A 128 14.44 15.59 20.31
N GLU A 129 15.31 15.21 19.37
CA GLU A 129 16.66 15.77 19.26
C GLU A 129 16.63 17.29 19.03
N LYS A 130 15.76 17.76 18.14
CA LYS A 130 15.54 19.19 17.90
C LYS A 130 15.01 19.91 19.14
N THR A 131 14.12 19.28 19.92
CA THR A 131 13.65 19.84 21.19
C THR A 131 14.78 19.93 22.22
N ILE A 132 15.60 18.88 22.36
CA ILE A 132 16.76 18.87 23.28
C ILE A 132 17.72 20.00 22.93
N THR A 133 18.09 20.14 21.65
CA THR A 133 19.00 21.19 21.19
C THR A 133 18.42 22.59 21.43
N THR A 134 17.13 22.79 21.16
CA THR A 134 16.44 24.06 21.43
C THR A 134 16.40 24.39 22.92
N ILE A 135 16.09 23.41 23.78
CA ILE A 135 16.10 23.58 25.24
C ILE A 135 17.50 23.95 25.74
N GLU A 136 18.54 23.30 25.23
CA GLU A 136 19.92 23.61 25.61
C GLU A 136 20.31 25.04 25.21
N GLN A 137 19.94 25.46 24.00
CA GLN A 137 20.14 26.85 23.55
C GLN A 137 19.39 27.85 24.44
N GLN A 138 18.14 27.57 24.80
CA GLN A 138 17.36 28.40 25.71
C GLN A 138 17.99 28.44 27.11
N ARG A 139 18.50 27.32 27.62
CA ARG A 139 19.18 27.26 28.92
C ARG A 139 20.41 28.15 28.93
N VAL A 140 21.26 28.06 27.91
CA VAL A 140 22.46 28.90 27.78
C VAL A 140 22.10 30.38 27.64
N PHE A 141 21.06 30.70 26.86
CA PHE A 141 20.58 32.07 26.73
C PHE A 141 20.08 32.64 28.06
N LEU A 142 19.22 31.90 28.76
CA LEU A 142 18.70 32.29 30.08
C LEU A 142 19.83 32.45 31.10
N GLN A 143 20.82 31.56 31.10
CA GLN A 143 21.99 31.66 31.97
C GLN A 143 22.76 32.96 31.72
N LYS A 144 23.02 33.31 30.45
CA LYS A 144 23.67 34.58 30.09
C LYS A 144 22.85 35.79 30.50
N GLN A 145 21.53 35.75 30.29
CA GLN A 145 20.63 36.83 30.67
C GLN A 145 20.58 37.03 32.18
N LEU A 146 20.48 35.95 32.95
CA LEU A 146 20.51 35.99 34.42
C LEU A 146 21.83 36.55 34.93
N GLN A 147 22.96 36.13 34.36
CA GLN A 147 24.27 36.63 34.76
C GLN A 147 24.43 38.13 34.45
N ALA A 148 23.95 38.58 33.29
CA ALA A 148 23.94 40.00 32.96
C ALA A 148 23.05 40.83 33.91
N GLN A 149 21.86 40.33 34.26
CA GLN A 149 20.98 40.98 35.23
C GLN A 149 21.59 41.01 36.63
N TYR A 150 22.27 39.93 37.04
CA TYR A 150 22.96 39.88 38.33
C TYR A 150 24.08 40.93 38.40
N GLU A 151 24.92 41.04 37.36
CA GLU A 151 25.97 42.05 37.31
C GLU A 151 25.40 43.48 37.28
N ASP A 152 24.31 43.72 36.55
CA ASP A 152 23.66 45.03 36.55
C ASP A 152 23.10 45.39 37.95
N GLN A 153 22.43 44.44 38.61
CA GLN A 153 21.96 44.64 39.99
C GLN A 153 23.12 44.85 40.97
N LYS A 154 24.21 44.09 40.85
CA LYS A 154 25.42 44.28 41.66
C LYS A 154 25.98 45.69 41.48
N ASN A 155 26.10 46.15 40.24
CA ASN A 155 26.59 47.49 39.93
C ASN A 155 25.64 48.57 40.47
N GLN A 156 24.33 48.39 40.36
CA GLN A 156 23.35 49.31 40.94
C GLN A 156 23.43 49.34 42.47
N ALA A 157 23.60 48.18 43.12
CA ALA A 157 23.76 48.09 44.58
C ALA A 157 25.04 48.79 45.04
N ILE A 158 26.16 48.56 44.35
CA ILE A 158 27.42 49.26 44.61
C ILE A 158 27.25 50.77 44.40
N ALA A 159 26.63 51.22 43.30
CA ALA A 159 26.42 52.64 43.05
C ALA A 159 25.53 53.32 44.11
N ARG A 160 24.50 52.63 44.61
CA ARG A 160 23.69 53.13 45.75
C ARG A 160 24.52 53.19 47.03
N PHE A 161 25.26 52.15 47.33
CA PHE A 161 26.16 52.12 48.47
C PHE A 161 27.20 53.25 48.39
N GLU A 162 27.82 53.49 47.24
CA GLU A 162 28.77 54.57 47.00
C GLU A 162 28.16 55.97 47.19
N LYS A 163 26.87 56.14 46.87
CA LYS A 163 26.12 57.38 47.08
C LYS A 163 25.79 57.58 48.56
N GLU A 164 25.43 56.51 49.26
CA GLU A 164 25.06 56.54 50.68
C GLU A 164 26.26 56.44 51.62
N MET A 165 27.44 56.05 51.13
CA MET A 165 28.66 55.82 51.93
C MET A 165 29.01 56.99 52.83
N ALA A 166 28.96 58.23 52.33
CA ALA A 166 29.28 59.40 53.14
C ALA A 166 28.33 59.55 54.34
N GLY A 167 27.03 59.27 54.16
CA GLY A 167 26.06 59.29 55.25
C GLY A 167 26.19 58.12 56.21
N ILE A 168 26.48 56.92 55.69
CA ILE A 168 26.70 55.70 56.49
C ILE A 168 27.94 55.87 57.37
N ILE A 169 29.06 56.28 56.78
CA ILE A 169 30.32 56.52 57.48
C ILE A 169 30.12 57.60 58.54
N ASN A 170 29.48 58.73 58.20
CA ASN A 170 29.19 59.77 59.18
C ASN A 170 28.37 59.23 60.37
N HIS A 171 27.32 58.45 60.12
CA HIS A 171 26.52 57.84 61.18
C HIS A 171 27.32 56.85 62.06
N TYR A 172 28.16 56.00 61.45
CA TYR A 172 28.95 55.01 62.18
C TYR A 172 30.12 55.65 62.95
N VAL A 173 30.81 56.65 62.41
CA VAL A 173 31.89 57.37 63.10
C VAL A 173 31.34 58.14 64.29
N LEU A 174 30.23 58.87 64.11
CA LEU A 174 29.56 59.57 65.21
C LEU A 174 29.08 58.61 66.31
N ARG A 175 28.66 57.38 65.96
CA ARG A 175 28.22 56.38 66.95
C ARG A 175 29.37 55.65 67.65
N ALA A 176 30.45 55.37 66.92
CA ALA A 176 31.64 54.70 67.47
C ALA A 176 32.47 55.64 68.36
N ILE A 177 32.45 56.95 68.08
CA ILE A 177 33.28 57.95 68.76
C ILE A 177 32.46 58.83 69.72
N GLY A 178 31.15 59.00 69.47
CA GLY A 178 30.27 59.86 70.28
C GLY A 178 30.04 59.42 71.73
N ASN A 179 30.62 58.30 72.16
CA ASN A 179 30.65 57.94 73.57
C ASN A 179 31.93 58.36 74.31
N GLU A 180 33.02 58.77 73.64
CA GLU A 180 34.27 59.06 74.35
C GLU A 180 35.01 60.36 73.97
N ILE A 181 34.88 60.98 72.78
CA ILE A 181 35.67 62.19 72.44
C ILE A 181 34.93 63.13 71.45
N ASP A 182 34.90 64.44 71.75
CA ASP A 182 34.43 65.50 70.82
C ASP A 182 35.48 65.73 69.72
N LEU A 183 35.19 65.24 68.51
CA LEU A 183 36.08 65.26 67.34
C LEU A 183 35.46 65.98 66.14
N THR A 184 34.57 66.94 66.40
CA THR A 184 33.85 67.69 65.36
C THR A 184 34.81 68.31 64.31
N ASP A 185 35.99 68.78 64.74
CA ASP A 185 37.02 69.36 63.85
C ASP A 185 37.87 68.32 63.09
N GLN A 186 37.96 67.08 63.57
CA GLN A 186 38.74 66.01 62.91
C GLN A 186 37.87 65.15 61.97
N LEU A 187 36.55 65.19 62.15
CA LEU A 187 35.58 64.52 61.28
C LEU A 187 35.63 65.03 59.84
N ASP A 188 35.75 66.34 59.65
CA ASP A 188 35.89 66.93 58.30
C ASP A 188 37.17 66.46 57.60
N TYR A 189 38.26 66.31 58.36
CA TYR A 189 39.52 65.79 57.82
C TYR A 189 39.42 64.30 57.44
N ILE A 190 38.82 63.48 58.30
CA ILE A 190 38.60 62.04 58.04
C ILE A 190 37.63 61.83 56.87
N LEU A 191 36.58 62.64 56.77
CA LEU A 191 35.65 62.59 55.65
C LEU A 191 36.35 62.98 54.34
N ALA A 192 37.15 64.04 54.33
CA ALA A 192 37.93 64.44 53.17
C ALA A 192 38.93 63.36 52.75
N GLU A 193 39.55 62.66 53.70
CA GLU A 193 40.52 61.60 53.43
C GLU A 193 39.87 60.29 52.97
N LEU A 194 38.68 59.96 53.48
CA LEU A 194 37.84 58.86 52.98
C LEU A 194 37.27 59.16 51.59
N GLU A 195 36.93 60.42 51.31
CA GLU A 195 36.45 60.84 50.00
C GLU A 195 37.59 60.83 48.96
N ALA A 196 38.80 61.21 49.37
CA ALA A 196 40.01 61.11 48.55
C ALA A 196 40.39 59.64 48.25
N ASN A 197 40.23 58.74 49.22
CA ASN A 197 40.54 57.31 49.07
C ASN A 197 39.37 56.46 48.59
N LYS A 198 38.22 57.07 48.30
CA LYS A 198 36.97 56.40 47.88
C LYS A 198 37.19 55.43 46.71
N LYS A 199 38.02 55.80 45.74
CA LYS A 199 38.34 54.95 44.57
C LYS A 199 39.05 53.65 44.95
N ALA A 200 40.00 53.70 45.88
CA ALA A 200 40.75 52.53 46.33
C ALA A 200 39.84 51.56 47.11
N ILE A 201 38.96 52.10 47.96
CA ILE A 201 37.97 51.30 48.71
C ILE A 201 37.00 50.58 47.75
N ILE A 202 36.57 51.24 46.68
CA ILE A 202 35.70 50.64 45.65
C ILE A 202 36.43 49.53 44.88
N GLU A 203 37.73 49.71 44.62
CA GLU A 203 38.56 48.74 43.92
C GLU A 203 38.80 47.47 44.76
N ASP A 204 39.03 47.61 46.06
CA ASP A 204 39.12 46.49 47.01
C ASP A 204 37.78 45.74 47.16
N LEU A 205 36.65 46.45 47.19
CA LEU A 205 35.32 45.82 47.22
C LEU A 205 34.98 45.06 45.93
N LYS A 206 35.51 45.51 44.78
CA LYS A 206 35.35 44.81 43.50
C LYS A 206 36.25 43.59 43.36
N SER A 207 37.37 43.53 44.09
CA SER A 207 38.33 42.43 44.05
C SER A 207 38.12 41.38 45.15
N GLY A 208 37.32 41.69 46.18
CA GLY A 208 37.06 40.84 47.35
C GLY A 208 35.84 39.89 47.29
N ILE A 209 35.23 39.66 46.12
CA ILE A 209 34.19 38.64 45.87
C ILE A 209 34.65 37.71 44.75
#